data_AF-A0A9P9DFA5-F1
#
_entry.id   AF-A0A9P9DFA5-F1
#
_cell.length_a   1.000
_cell.length_b   1.000
_cell.length_c   1.000
_cell.angle_alpha   90.00
_cell.angle_beta   90.00
_cell.angle_gamma   90.00
#
_symmetry.space_group_name_H-M   'P 1'
#
loop_
_entity.id
_entity.type
_entity.pdbx_description
1 polymer ?
#
loop_
_entity_poly.entity_id
_entity_poly.type
_entity_poly.pdbx_seq_one_letter_code
_entity_poly.pdbx_strand_id
1 'polypeptide(L)'
;MLLHRKSQKEGLTATLIKPGDFPDWEHEFLLQVDLLGLQQHLKRKIFLEEEPAFPDIRRRKYTKTTAAQRTIRSETPETEGTNSDDIQETTNGTWSLSDLTEQGQKSFQQDLSFHQLQEKSSERQRKSLRTLQDWIIRTVSPSYIRTCCQPRKSIYEWHYNLRARCGRSEADETRDARNTYLT
;
A
#
# COMPACT_ATOMS: atom_id res chain seq x y z
N MET A 1 -20.13 45.69 11.75
CA MET A 1 -20.11 44.57 12.73
C MET A 1 -19.67 43.32 11.99
N LEU A 2 -18.43 42.87 12.17
CA LEU A 2 -17.91 41.64 11.57
C LEU A 2 -17.99 40.53 12.62
N LEU A 3 -19.01 39.68 12.51
CA LEU A 3 -19.12 38.46 13.31
C LEU A 3 -17.99 37.51 12.92
N HIS A 4 -17.01 37.40 13.82
CA HIS A 4 -16.00 36.36 13.78
C HIS A 4 -16.70 35.00 13.89
N ARG A 5 -16.79 34.27 12.77
CA ARG A 5 -17.02 32.83 12.79
C ARG A 5 -15.83 32.20 13.51
N LYS A 6 -15.97 31.96 14.82
CA LYS A 6 -15.03 31.10 15.54
C LYS A 6 -15.04 29.75 14.84
N SER A 7 -13.86 29.38 14.35
CA SER A 7 -13.55 28.11 13.71
C SER A 7 -13.78 26.97 14.70
N GLN A 8 -14.99 26.40 14.67
CA GLN A 8 -15.31 25.20 15.43
C GLN A 8 -14.94 23.97 14.59
N LYS A 9 -13.64 23.66 14.54
CA LYS A 9 -13.14 22.32 14.18
C LYS A 9 -12.91 21.54 15.49
N GLU A 10 -13.99 21.37 16.26
CA GLU A 10 -14.05 20.42 17.38
C GLU A 10 -15.08 19.35 16.99
N GLY A 11 -14.78 18.60 15.93
CA GLY A 11 -15.38 17.28 15.78
C GLY A 11 -14.65 16.38 16.76
N LEU A 12 -15.34 15.87 17.78
CA LEU A 12 -14.80 14.99 18.81
C LEU A 12 -14.08 13.80 18.16
N THR A 13 -12.75 13.88 18.04
CA THR A 13 -11.94 12.72 17.73
C THR A 13 -11.97 11.85 18.98
N ALA A 14 -12.77 10.77 18.98
CA ALA A 14 -12.76 9.80 20.05
C ALA A 14 -11.30 9.38 20.34
N THR A 15 -10.92 9.34 21.61
CA THR A 15 -9.57 8.99 22.04
C THR A 15 -9.59 7.70 22.83
N LEU A 16 -8.64 6.80 22.57
CA LEU A 16 -8.48 5.54 23.29
C LEU A 16 -7.46 5.68 24.41
N ILE A 17 -7.92 6.04 25.60
CA ILE A 17 -7.08 6.22 26.79
C ILE A 17 -7.19 5.01 27.72
N LYS A 18 -8.40 4.47 27.87
CA LYS A 18 -8.74 3.30 28.70
C LYS A 18 -9.61 2.31 27.92
N PRO A 19 -9.77 1.05 28.40
CA PRO A 19 -10.52 0.03 27.69
C PRO A 19 -11.96 0.44 27.33
N GLY A 20 -12.64 1.13 28.24
CA GLY A 20 -14.02 1.59 28.04
C GLY A 20 -14.21 2.60 26.90
N ASP A 21 -13.14 3.26 26.42
CA ASP A 21 -13.23 4.20 25.29
C ASP A 21 -13.24 3.47 23.94
N PHE A 22 -12.97 2.17 23.94
CA PHE A 22 -12.76 1.38 22.73
C PHE A 22 -13.97 1.37 21.78
N PRO A 23 -15.23 1.21 22.22
CA PRO A 23 -16.37 1.21 21.30
C PRO A 23 -16.52 2.51 20.49
N ASP A 24 -16.39 3.66 21.16
CA ASP A 24 -16.51 4.97 20.53
C ASP A 24 -15.32 5.24 19.60
N TRP A 25 -14.11 4.87 20.04
CA TRP A 25 -12.91 4.98 19.23
C TRP A 25 -12.94 4.06 18.00
N GLU A 26 -13.43 2.83 18.17
CA GLU A 26 -13.54 1.84 17.10
C GLU A 26 -14.56 2.28 16.06
N HIS A 27 -15.68 2.87 16.47
CA HIS A 27 -16.65 3.44 15.54
C HIS A 27 -16.00 4.51 14.66
N GLU A 28 -15.30 5.47 15.26
CA GLU A 28 -14.61 6.54 14.52
C GLU A 28 -13.48 5.97 13.64
N PHE A 29 -12.73 4.98 14.13
CA PHE A 29 -11.71 4.28 13.35
C PHE A 29 -12.29 3.68 12.06
N LEU A 30 -13.45 3.02 12.15
CA LEU A 30 -14.13 2.44 10.98
C LEU A 30 -14.61 3.53 10.01
N LEU A 31 -15.10 4.67 10.50
CA LEU A 31 -15.45 5.83 9.66
C LEU A 31 -14.24 6.39 8.91
N GLN A 32 -13.09 6.51 9.58
CA GLN A 32 -11.84 6.96 8.94
C GLN A 32 -11.37 5.97 7.88
N VAL A 33 -11.49 4.66 8.15
CA VAL A 33 -11.16 3.60 7.18
C VAL A 33 -12.03 3.69 5.94
N ASP A 34 -13.34 3.90 6.12
CA ASP A 34 -14.28 4.06 5.01
C ASP A 34 -13.97 5.32 4.19
N LEU A 35 -13.74 6.45 4.86
CA LEU A 35 -13.41 7.73 4.23
C LEU A 35 -12.13 7.65 3.39
N LEU A 36 -11.14 6.90 3.86
CA LEU A 36 -9.85 6.74 3.20
C LEU A 36 -9.83 5.61 2.15
N GLY A 37 -10.94 4.87 1.99
CA GLY A 37 -11.06 3.75 1.06
C GLY A 37 -10.21 2.54 1.43
N LEU A 38 -9.98 2.31 2.73
CA LEU A 38 -9.06 1.29 3.25
C LEU A 38 -9.76 0.01 3.71
N GLN A 39 -11.05 -0.19 3.39
CA GLN A 39 -11.83 -1.34 3.88
C GLN A 39 -11.18 -2.69 3.56
N GLN A 40 -10.54 -2.81 2.39
CA GLN A 40 -9.87 -4.05 1.98
C GLN A 40 -8.65 -4.37 2.84
N HIS A 41 -7.96 -3.35 3.37
CA HIS A 41 -6.83 -3.54 4.29
C HIS A 41 -7.24 -4.01 5.68
N LEU A 42 -8.53 -3.87 6.05
CA LEU A 42 -9.06 -4.47 7.28
C LEU A 42 -9.62 -5.88 7.08
N LYS A 43 -10.02 -6.25 5.85
CA LYS A 43 -10.63 -7.57 5.58
C LYS A 43 -9.61 -8.66 5.34
N ARG A 44 -8.42 -8.30 4.87
CA ARG A 44 -7.35 -9.24 4.54
C ARG A 44 -6.05 -8.66 5.07
N LYS A 45 -5.10 -9.51 5.45
CA LYS A 45 -3.69 -9.12 5.69
C LYS A 45 -3.01 -8.72 4.38
N ILE A 46 -3.60 -7.79 3.63
CA ILE A 46 -3.09 -7.30 2.36
C ILE A 46 -1.99 -6.29 2.66
N PHE A 47 -0.79 -6.61 2.18
CA PHE A 47 0.31 -5.68 2.08
C PHE A 47 0.02 -4.64 1.00
N LEU A 48 0.63 -3.46 1.13
CA LEU A 48 0.64 -2.43 0.09
C LEU A 48 0.91 -3.05 -1.28
N GLU A 49 0.21 -2.60 -2.33
CA GLU A 49 0.54 -3.00 -3.69
C GLU A 49 2.02 -2.66 -3.94
N GLU A 50 2.79 -3.65 -4.40
CA GLU A 50 4.19 -3.45 -4.76
C GLU A 50 4.29 -2.35 -5.82
N GLU A 51 5.34 -1.55 -5.70
CA GLU A 51 5.62 -0.49 -6.65
C GLU A 51 5.75 -1.11 -8.05
N PRO A 52 4.97 -0.65 -9.04
CA PRO A 52 5.02 -1.23 -10.36
C PRO A 52 6.41 -1.06 -10.97
N ALA A 53 6.98 -2.15 -11.49
CA ALA A 53 8.22 -2.09 -12.23
C ALA A 53 8.04 -1.24 -13.49
N PHE A 54 8.95 -0.28 -13.70
CA PHE A 54 8.96 0.54 -14.91
C PHE A 54 9.04 -0.36 -16.15
N PRO A 55 8.26 -0.08 -17.22
CA PRO A 55 8.30 -0.90 -18.43
C PRO A 55 9.69 -0.83 -19.09
N ASP A 56 10.34 -1.99 -19.22
CA ASP A 56 11.64 -2.06 -19.87
C ASP A 56 11.48 -2.15 -21.39
N ILE A 57 11.86 -1.08 -22.10
CA ILE A 57 11.79 -0.96 -23.56
C ILE A 57 12.52 -2.09 -24.29
N ARG A 58 13.44 -2.81 -23.64
CA ARG A 58 14.21 -3.94 -24.19
C ARG A 58 13.40 -5.23 -24.32
N ARG A 59 12.23 -5.31 -23.68
CA ARG A 59 11.41 -6.52 -23.72
C ARG A 59 10.98 -6.88 -25.13
N ARG A 60 11.00 -8.20 -25.42
CA ARG A 60 10.62 -8.76 -26.73
C ARG A 60 9.22 -8.42 -27.19
N LYS A 61 8.29 -8.11 -26.25
CA LYS A 61 6.93 -7.69 -26.58
C LYS A 61 6.85 -6.37 -27.35
N TYR A 62 7.91 -5.55 -27.33
CA TYR A 62 7.98 -4.31 -28.09
C TYR A 62 8.67 -4.55 -29.42
N THR A 63 7.88 -4.56 -30.51
CA THR A 63 8.39 -4.81 -31.86
C THR A 63 9.42 -3.75 -32.28
N LYS A 64 10.60 -4.21 -32.70
CA LYS A 64 11.74 -3.36 -33.09
C LYS A 64 11.76 -3.09 -34.59
N THR A 65 12.31 -1.96 -35.01
CA THR A 65 12.55 -1.69 -36.43
C THR A 65 13.64 -2.61 -36.98
N THR A 66 13.58 -2.89 -38.28
CA THR A 66 14.60 -3.71 -38.98
C THR A 66 15.99 -3.06 -38.93
N ALA A 67 16.08 -1.73 -38.91
CA ALA A 67 17.33 -1.00 -38.72
C ALA A 67 17.95 -1.28 -37.35
N ALA A 68 17.15 -1.19 -36.28
CA ALA A 68 17.61 -1.48 -34.92
C ALA A 68 17.98 -2.96 -34.72
N GLN A 69 17.28 -3.89 -35.39
CA GLN A 69 17.59 -5.32 -35.32
C GLN A 69 18.91 -5.71 -36.00
N ARG A 70 19.31 -5.00 -37.07
CA ARG A 70 20.56 -5.28 -37.79
C ARG A 70 21.80 -4.99 -36.94
N THR A 71 21.74 -4.00 -36.06
CA THR A 71 22.82 -3.64 -35.11
C THR A 71 23.07 -4.72 -34.05
N ILE A 72 22.11 -5.61 -33.80
CA ILE A 72 22.21 -6.69 -32.79
C ILE A 72 22.94 -7.91 -33.37
N ARG A 73 22.82 -8.15 -34.67
CA ARG A 73 23.25 -9.41 -35.31
C ARG A 73 24.70 -9.34 -35.81
N SER A 74 25.62 -8.89 -34.96
CA SER A 74 27.06 -8.95 -35.21
C SER A 74 27.73 -9.73 -34.09
N GLU A 75 28.07 -10.98 -34.42
CA GLU A 75 28.97 -11.94 -33.74
C GLU A 75 28.41 -12.89 -32.64
N THR A 76 28.29 -14.17 -33.03
CA THR A 76 28.50 -15.45 -32.29
C THR A 76 27.37 -16.14 -31.47
N PRO A 77 27.45 -17.49 -31.27
CA PRO A 77 26.42 -18.44 -31.68
C PRO A 77 25.44 -18.91 -30.58
N GLU A 78 24.41 -19.60 -31.08
CA GLU A 78 23.41 -20.42 -30.38
C GLU A 78 23.90 -21.02 -29.06
N THR A 79 23.35 -20.55 -27.94
CA THR A 79 23.33 -21.32 -26.70
C THR A 79 21.87 -21.46 -26.27
N GLU A 80 21.43 -22.71 -26.25
CA GLU A 80 20.12 -23.15 -25.80
C GLU A 80 19.89 -22.78 -24.33
N GLY A 81 18.63 -22.45 -24.02
CA GLY A 81 18.10 -22.61 -22.67
C GLY A 81 18.34 -21.45 -21.71
N THR A 82 17.60 -20.36 -21.88
CA THR A 82 17.10 -19.57 -20.74
C THR A 82 15.81 -18.88 -21.18
N ASN A 83 14.71 -19.14 -20.46
CA ASN A 83 13.46 -18.38 -20.53
C ASN A 83 13.69 -16.95 -20.01
N SER A 84 14.47 -16.16 -20.74
CA SER A 84 14.66 -14.74 -20.49
C SER A 84 13.98 -13.98 -21.62
N ASP A 85 12.90 -13.26 -21.27
CA ASP A 85 12.16 -12.37 -22.16
C ASP A 85 12.94 -11.11 -22.54
N ASP A 86 14.17 -10.97 -22.02
CA ASP A 86 15.06 -9.87 -22.34
C ASP A 86 15.87 -10.17 -23.62
N ILE A 87 16.13 -9.12 -24.38
CA ILE A 87 17.03 -9.13 -25.53
C ILE A 87 18.42 -8.78 -24.99
N GLN A 88 19.45 -9.54 -25.36
CA GLN A 88 20.84 -9.20 -25.04
C GLN A 88 21.18 -7.80 -25.57
N GLU A 89 21.76 -6.99 -24.69
CA GLU A 89 22.10 -5.59 -24.92
C GLU A 89 23.02 -5.43 -26.14
N THR A 90 22.76 -4.43 -26.99
CA THR A 90 23.73 -4.12 -28.07
C THR A 90 25.01 -3.63 -27.42
N THR A 91 26.15 -4.02 -27.99
CA THR A 91 27.48 -3.71 -27.48
C THR A 91 27.81 -2.21 -27.42
N ASN A 92 26.91 -1.29 -27.83
CA ASN A 92 27.17 0.16 -27.84
C ASN A 92 25.96 1.14 -27.76
N GLY A 93 24.73 0.75 -27.41
CA GLY A 93 23.60 1.70 -27.49
C GLY A 93 22.43 1.49 -26.54
N THR A 94 22.08 2.52 -25.77
CA THR A 94 20.81 2.67 -25.06
C THR A 94 19.65 2.53 -26.05
N TRP A 95 18.77 1.56 -25.85
CA TRP A 95 17.54 1.41 -26.64
C TRP A 95 16.62 2.63 -26.46
N SER A 96 16.10 3.16 -27.56
CA SER A 96 15.21 4.32 -27.58
C SER A 96 13.84 4.01 -28.21
N LEU A 97 12.88 4.91 -28.05
CA LEU A 97 11.53 4.76 -28.62
C LEU A 97 11.56 4.70 -30.15
N SER A 98 12.49 5.41 -30.78
CA SER A 98 12.69 5.45 -32.23
C SER A 98 13.14 4.10 -32.81
N ASP A 99 13.71 3.23 -31.97
CA ASP A 99 14.13 1.88 -32.36
C ASP A 99 12.96 0.89 -32.42
N LEU A 100 11.76 1.31 -32.00
CA LEU A 100 10.52 0.53 -32.09
C LEU A 100 9.76 0.84 -33.38
N THR A 101 9.03 -0.15 -33.90
CA THR A 101 8.01 0.10 -34.94
C THR A 101 6.86 0.93 -34.36
N GLU A 102 6.01 1.54 -35.19
CA GLU A 102 4.82 2.27 -34.72
C GLU A 102 3.96 1.43 -33.76
N GLN A 103 3.81 0.14 -34.06
CA GLN A 103 3.10 -0.79 -33.19
C GLN A 103 3.83 -1.01 -31.86
N GLY A 104 5.15 -1.21 -31.89
CA GLY A 104 5.98 -1.33 -30.69
C GLY A 104 5.95 -0.07 -29.82
N GLN A 105 5.96 1.11 -30.43
CA GLN A 105 5.83 2.39 -29.75
C GLN A 105 4.47 2.52 -29.05
N LYS A 106 3.37 2.17 -29.74
CA LYS A 106 2.03 2.16 -29.14
C LYS A 106 1.95 1.22 -27.94
N SER A 107 2.46 -0.01 -28.06
CA SER A 107 2.46 -0.97 -26.95
C SER A 107 3.27 -0.48 -25.76
N PHE A 108 4.46 0.10 -26.00
CA PHE A 108 5.28 0.68 -24.93
C PHE A 108 4.58 1.86 -24.24
N GLN A 109 3.97 2.76 -25.01
CA GLN A 109 3.21 3.90 -24.47
C GLN A 109 1.99 3.46 -23.64
N GLN A 110 1.30 2.40 -24.07
CA GLN A 110 0.18 1.83 -23.31
C GLN A 110 0.64 1.27 -21.96
N ASP A 111 1.74 0.51 -21.95
CA ASP A 111 2.31 -0.03 -20.71
C ASP A 111 2.82 1.08 -19.79
N LEU A 112 3.43 2.13 -20.34
CA LEU A 112 3.86 3.30 -19.59
C LEU A 112 2.66 4.04 -18.96
N SER A 113 1.56 4.15 -19.70
CA SER A 113 0.33 4.75 -19.19
C SER A 113 -0.28 3.92 -18.05
N PHE A 114 -0.25 2.60 -18.17
CA PHE A 114 -0.70 1.68 -17.13
C PHE A 114 0.19 1.78 -15.88
N HIS A 115 1.51 1.80 -16.06
CA HIS A 115 2.49 1.99 -14.99
C HIS A 115 2.22 3.29 -14.21
N GLN A 116 2.06 4.42 -14.89
CA GLN A 116 1.74 5.71 -14.26
C GLN A 116 0.41 5.69 -13.52
N LEU A 117 -0.60 4.97 -14.02
CA LEU A 117 -1.88 4.82 -13.33
C LEU A 117 -1.71 4.00 -12.04
N GLN A 118 -0.95 2.91 -12.09
CA GLN A 118 -0.68 2.06 -10.95
C GLN A 118 0.17 2.79 -9.89
N GLU A 119 1.18 3.56 -10.32
CA GLU A 119 1.98 4.42 -9.42
C GLU A 119 1.09 5.42 -8.69
N LYS A 120 0.20 6.13 -9.40
CA LYS A 120 -0.77 7.05 -8.78
C LYS A 120 -1.71 6.36 -7.80
N SER A 121 -2.13 5.13 -8.09
CA SER A 121 -2.96 4.32 -7.20
C SER A 121 -2.21 3.96 -5.91
N SER A 122 -0.99 3.42 -6.05
CA SER A 122 -0.13 3.04 -4.92
C SER A 122 0.24 4.24 -4.06
N GLU A 123 0.58 5.38 -4.68
CA GLU A 123 0.83 6.63 -3.95
C GLU A 123 -0.39 7.07 -3.12
N ARG A 124 -1.59 7.04 -3.73
CA ARG A 124 -2.83 7.40 -3.05
C ARG A 124 -3.06 6.47 -1.86
N GLN A 125 -2.88 5.17 -2.04
CA GLN A 125 -3.02 4.17 -0.99
C GLN A 125 -2.01 4.39 0.15
N ARG A 126 -0.73 4.65 -0.17
CA ARG A 126 0.31 4.98 0.82
C ARG A 126 -0.03 6.25 1.60
N LYS A 127 -0.53 7.28 0.91
CA LYS A 127 -0.99 8.54 1.53
C LYS A 127 -2.17 8.26 2.48
N SER A 128 -3.19 7.53 2.04
CA SER A 128 -4.32 7.13 2.89
C SER A 128 -3.89 6.35 4.13
N LEU A 129 -2.99 5.36 3.97
CA LEU A 129 -2.48 4.57 5.10
C LEU A 129 -1.71 5.42 6.10
N ARG A 130 -0.84 6.33 5.63
CA ARG A 130 -0.13 7.27 6.51
C ARG A 130 -1.08 8.17 7.27
N THR A 131 -2.09 8.71 6.59
CA THR A 131 -3.13 9.55 7.23
C THR A 131 -3.84 8.78 8.36
N LEU A 132 -4.21 7.51 8.12
CA LEU A 132 -4.85 6.70 9.15
C LEU A 132 -3.88 6.36 10.31
N GLN A 133 -2.62 6.04 10.01
CA GLN A 133 -1.60 5.81 11.03
C GLN A 133 -1.39 7.04 11.91
N ASP A 134 -1.25 8.22 11.32
CA ASP A 134 -1.10 9.47 12.03
C ASP A 134 -2.32 9.77 12.89
N TRP A 135 -3.53 9.48 12.39
CA TRP A 135 -4.76 9.61 13.16
C TRP A 135 -4.75 8.67 14.39
N ILE A 136 -4.42 7.39 14.22
CA ILE A 136 -4.30 6.42 15.33
C ILE A 136 -3.29 6.90 16.37
N ILE A 137 -2.09 7.33 15.93
CA ILE A 137 -1.02 7.79 16.84
C ILE A 137 -1.46 9.00 17.66
N ARG A 138 -2.32 9.86 17.10
CA ARG A 138 -2.85 11.04 17.80
C ARG A 138 -4.02 10.73 18.74
N THR A 139 -4.81 9.70 18.45
CA THR A 139 -6.02 9.38 19.22
C THR A 139 -5.84 8.26 20.24
N VAL A 140 -4.79 7.45 20.14
CA VAL A 140 -4.53 6.33 21.06
C VAL A 140 -3.45 6.71 22.08
N SER A 141 -3.62 6.27 23.33
CA SER A 141 -2.64 6.54 24.39
C SER A 141 -1.25 5.98 24.05
N PRO A 142 -0.16 6.67 24.47
CA PRO A 142 1.20 6.19 24.20
C PRO A 142 1.50 4.79 24.74
N SER A 143 0.82 4.37 25.81
CA SER A 143 0.96 3.01 26.37
C SER A 143 0.49 1.96 25.37
N TYR A 144 -0.70 2.14 24.80
CA TYR A 144 -1.24 1.23 23.81
C TYR A 144 -0.47 1.27 22.49
N ILE A 145 -0.03 2.46 22.04
CA ILE A 145 0.80 2.58 20.83
C ILE A 145 2.06 1.70 20.94
N ARG A 146 2.80 1.78 22.06
CA ARG A 146 4.05 1.01 22.25
C ARG A 146 3.85 -0.49 22.16
N THR A 147 2.68 -0.99 22.56
CA THR A 147 2.44 -2.43 22.69
C THR A 147 1.60 -3.03 21.56
N CYS A 148 0.72 -2.24 20.96
CA CYS A 148 -0.26 -2.70 19.97
C CYS A 148 0.07 -2.24 18.55
N CYS A 149 0.78 -1.11 18.38
CA CYS A 149 1.02 -0.44 17.10
C CYS A 149 2.50 -0.50 16.67
N GLN A 150 3.02 -1.71 16.45
CA GLN A 150 4.43 -1.88 16.06
C GLN A 150 4.68 -1.44 14.60
N PRO A 151 5.83 -0.79 14.28
CA PRO A 151 6.08 -0.23 12.94
C PRO A 151 6.04 -1.23 11.78
N ARG A 152 6.37 -2.50 12.03
CA ARG A 152 6.38 -3.58 11.02
C ARG A 152 5.02 -4.25 10.83
N LYS A 153 4.04 -3.87 11.63
CA LYS A 153 2.70 -4.47 11.64
C LYS A 153 1.76 -3.66 10.76
N SER A 154 0.83 -4.35 10.13
CA SER A 154 -0.22 -3.74 9.32
C SER A 154 -1.24 -3.01 10.21
N ILE A 155 -2.00 -2.08 9.62
CA ILE A 155 -3.13 -1.41 10.30
C ILE A 155 -4.15 -2.42 10.84
N TYR A 156 -4.39 -3.51 10.09
CA TYR A 156 -5.22 -4.61 10.56
C TYR A 156 -4.72 -5.20 11.88
N GLU A 157 -3.42 -5.49 11.97
CA GLU A 157 -2.82 -6.02 13.19
C GLU A 157 -2.84 -5.00 14.33
N TRP A 158 -2.65 -3.71 14.04
CA TRP A 158 -2.77 -2.65 15.05
C TRP A 158 -4.18 -2.64 15.65
N HIS A 159 -5.20 -2.60 14.79
CA HIS A 159 -6.59 -2.62 15.21
C HIS A 159 -6.94 -3.90 15.98
N TYR A 160 -6.52 -5.07 15.49
CA TYR A 160 -6.73 -6.35 16.17
C TYR A 160 -6.12 -6.36 17.58
N ASN A 161 -4.87 -5.87 17.73
CA ASN A 161 -4.19 -5.82 19.02
C ASN A 161 -4.85 -4.82 19.99
N LEU A 162 -5.31 -3.68 19.49
CA LEU A 162 -6.06 -2.70 20.28
C LEU A 162 -7.38 -3.29 20.78
N ARG A 163 -8.12 -3.98 19.91
CA ARG A 163 -9.34 -4.71 20.28
C ARG A 163 -9.08 -5.80 21.30
N ALA A 164 -8.04 -6.62 21.12
CA ALA A 164 -7.73 -7.70 22.06
C ALA A 164 -7.40 -7.20 23.47
N ARG A 165 -6.87 -5.97 23.57
CA ARG A 165 -6.43 -5.36 24.83
C ARG A 165 -7.47 -4.44 25.48
N CYS A 166 -8.31 -3.78 24.68
CA CYS A 166 -9.25 -2.77 25.15
C CYS A 166 -10.71 -3.19 24.96
N GLY A 167 -10.99 -4.04 23.97
CA GLY A 167 -12.33 -4.51 23.64
C GLY A 167 -12.83 -5.67 24.50
N ARG A 168 -12.17 -5.98 25.61
CA ARG A 168 -12.70 -6.93 26.61
C ARG A 168 -13.74 -6.21 27.44
N SER A 169 -14.93 -6.80 27.55
CA SER A 169 -15.94 -6.32 28.49
C SER A 169 -15.58 -6.77 29.92
N GLU A 170 -16.09 -6.10 30.96
CA GLU A 170 -15.98 -6.58 32.36
C GLU A 170 -16.51 -8.03 32.50
N ALA A 171 -17.47 -8.43 31.67
CA ALA A 171 -18.01 -9.79 31.62
C ALA A 171 -16.99 -10.82 31.08
N ASP A 172 -16.13 -10.43 30.13
CA ASP A 172 -15.07 -11.31 29.62
C ASP A 172 -13.93 -11.45 30.63
N GLU A 173 -13.59 -10.38 31.35
CA GLU A 173 -12.58 -10.40 32.41
C GLU A 173 -13.04 -11.22 33.63
N THR A 174 -14.31 -11.09 34.05
CA THR A 174 -14.87 -11.90 35.14
C THR A 174 -14.99 -13.38 34.77
N ARG A 175 -15.28 -13.71 33.50
CA ARG A 175 -15.31 -15.09 33.02
C ARG A 175 -13.91 -15.73 32.99
N ASP A 176 -12.89 -15.03 32.53
CA ASP A 176 -11.49 -15.52 32.53
C ASP A 176 -10.94 -15.66 33.95
N ALA A 177 -11.22 -14.70 34.84
CA ALA A 177 -10.86 -14.79 36.24
C ALA A 177 -11.49 -16.03 36.89
N ARG A 178 -12.78 -16.27 36.65
CA ARG A 178 -13.49 -17.46 37.17
C ARG A 178 -12.89 -18.77 36.66
N ASN A 179 -12.49 -18.84 35.38
CA ASN A 179 -11.87 -20.03 34.82
C ASN A 179 -10.45 -20.28 35.37
N THR A 180 -9.73 -19.22 35.74
CA THR A 180 -8.37 -19.33 36.31
C THR A 180 -8.36 -19.93 37.72
N TYR A 181 -9.44 -19.75 38.49
CA TYR A 181 -9.59 -20.34 39.84
C TYR A 181 -10.22 -21.75 39.84
N LEU A 182 -10.58 -22.29 38.67
CA LEU A 182 -11.19 -23.62 38.52
C LEU A 182 -10.23 -24.68 37.92
N THR A 183 -8.95 -24.32 37.73
CA THR A 183 -7.83 -25.23 37.42
C THR A 183 -6.84 -25.26 38.57
#